data_AF-A0A949HNF0-F1
#
_entry.id   AF-A0A949HNF0-F1
#
_cell.length_a   1.000
_cell.length_b   1.000
_cell.length_c   1.000
_cell.angle_alpha   90.00
_cell.angle_beta   90.00
_cell.angle_gamma   90.00
#
_symmetry.space_group_name_H-M   'P 1'
#
loop_
_entity.id
_entity.type
_entity.pdbx_description
1 polymer ?
#
loop_
_entity_poly.entity_id
_entity_poly.type
_entity_poly.pdbx_seq_one_letter_code
_entity_poly.pdbx_strand_id
1 'polypeptide(L)'
;MHSNDPNPKMWILGSLACCWLVAWTHAQEPLDPIKELQKEQKALATQYANLEEIFLRMSQLEAASNPTRAALLMQAAQMSKQLATQQRMSQASEYLAKGQYSRAIPEQEASRDNLKKLLELLQSENRSSRIKDERKRLEDVLKDIRRIENIQKATRGRTEAGQDKESAAKDQSDLEKQLQTTEKDLSDKDKSDKKDPSDPSDPSDKSDKSDKSDKSDPSDKSDPSDKSDPSDKSDPSDKSDPSDPSDKSDQKKDPSKPPSKEDQARERVQKARQRMQKAEKNLKDNKRKEAIDEQQQAEEELQQAIAELEKILMQLREEEIERTLVDLETRLKRMAEWEKTIRDQTEKLQRLSGDEKDRQLEIQANKLSTEQLKVAMEGQRAMLLLKDEGSSQAFPEALEQVIRDAQLVVTRLGAADVSTNTQSIQEEILGALDEMIQSLQAVQKKRDDEKKQRQNNGPNQGGGGQQEDSLVGKIAELRLIKTLQMRVNRRTDRLADQSNNNEDLVGQVSDPRLQEELRELATRQEKIQTVTRDILLEAAKD
;
A
#
# COMPACT_ATOMS: atom_id res chain seq x y z
N MET A 1 88.82 -6.31 -53.39
CA MET A 1 90.02 -6.18 -52.53
C MET A 1 89.57 -5.60 -51.20
N HIS A 2 90.06 -6.15 -50.09
CA HIS A 2 89.93 -5.70 -48.68
C HIS A 2 88.50 -5.46 -48.14
N SER A 3 88.01 -6.16 -47.12
CA SER A 3 88.54 -6.33 -45.74
C SER A 3 88.48 -5.03 -44.93
N ASN A 4 87.52 -4.96 -44.00
CA ASN A 4 87.81 -4.83 -42.55
C ASN A 4 86.53 -4.90 -41.70
N ASP A 5 86.30 -6.06 -41.10
CA ASP A 5 85.98 -6.15 -39.66
C ASP A 5 87.29 -5.96 -38.84
N PRO A 6 87.31 -5.84 -37.50
CA PRO A 6 86.19 -5.95 -36.54
C PRO A 6 86.12 -4.81 -35.48
N ASN A 7 85.07 -4.82 -34.65
CA ASN A 7 85.31 -4.84 -33.20
C ASN A 7 84.15 -5.52 -32.44
N PRO A 8 84.40 -6.52 -31.57
CA PRO A 8 83.34 -7.33 -30.98
C PRO A 8 82.99 -6.90 -29.55
N LYS A 9 81.68 -6.90 -29.22
CA LYS A 9 81.13 -7.17 -27.87
C LYS A 9 79.60 -7.14 -27.92
N MET A 10 79.01 -8.33 -28.02
CA MET A 10 77.72 -8.79 -27.46
C MET A 10 77.35 -10.11 -28.12
N TRP A 11 78.14 -11.15 -27.78
CA TRP A 11 77.74 -12.55 -27.93
C TRP A 11 76.56 -12.86 -26.99
N ILE A 12 75.87 -14.00 -27.22
CA ILE A 12 74.81 -14.59 -26.38
C ILE A 12 73.45 -13.86 -26.53
N LEU A 13 72.63 -14.13 -27.57
CA LEU A 13 71.61 -15.19 -27.53
C LEU A 13 70.96 -15.52 -28.92
N GLY A 14 71.74 -15.52 -30.00
CA GLY A 14 71.29 -15.92 -31.34
C GLY A 14 71.13 -17.44 -31.52
N SER A 15 70.29 -18.12 -30.71
CA SER A 15 70.11 -19.58 -30.78
C SER A 15 68.69 -20.08 -30.39
N LEU A 16 67.64 -19.34 -30.76
CA LEU A 16 66.24 -19.80 -30.63
C LEU A 16 65.36 -19.46 -31.85
N ALA A 17 65.96 -19.02 -32.96
CA ALA A 17 65.27 -18.55 -34.17
C ALA A 17 64.77 -19.67 -35.14
N CYS A 18 64.73 -20.93 -34.70
CA CYS A 18 64.15 -22.06 -35.47
C CYS A 18 63.05 -22.85 -34.73
N CYS A 19 62.60 -22.41 -33.55
CA CYS A 19 61.48 -23.05 -32.83
C CYS A 19 60.24 -22.14 -32.67
N TRP A 20 60.23 -20.96 -33.30
CA TRP A 20 59.14 -19.98 -33.19
C TRP A 20 58.13 -19.98 -34.35
N LEU A 21 58.17 -21.00 -35.22
CA LEU A 21 57.21 -21.21 -36.32
C LEU A 21 56.23 -22.38 -36.06
N VAL A 22 56.17 -22.89 -34.83
CA VAL A 22 55.27 -24.00 -34.42
C VAL A 22 54.50 -23.68 -33.10
N ALA A 23 54.68 -22.49 -32.51
CA ALA A 23 54.11 -22.13 -31.21
C ALA A 23 53.08 -20.97 -31.26
N TRP A 24 52.48 -20.71 -32.43
CA TRP A 24 51.39 -19.72 -32.59
C TRP A 24 50.09 -20.33 -33.13
N THR A 25 49.77 -21.52 -32.60
CA THR A 25 48.40 -22.04 -32.53
C THR A 25 48.02 -22.21 -31.06
N HIS A 26 47.99 -21.10 -30.31
CA HIS A 26 47.23 -21.07 -29.07
C HIS A 26 45.75 -21.19 -29.46
N ALA A 27 45.21 -22.40 -29.31
CA ALA A 27 43.80 -22.62 -29.41
C ALA A 27 43.10 -21.79 -28.32
N GLN A 28 42.47 -20.69 -28.72
CA GLN A 28 41.18 -20.40 -28.12
C GLN A 28 40.29 -21.58 -28.52
N GLU A 29 40.05 -22.49 -27.59
CA GLU A 29 39.01 -23.50 -27.77
C GLU A 29 37.73 -22.77 -28.19
N PRO A 30 37.00 -23.25 -29.21
CA PRO A 30 35.70 -22.68 -29.52
C PRO A 30 34.84 -22.80 -28.25
N LEU A 31 34.38 -21.65 -27.74
CA LEU A 31 33.49 -21.55 -26.58
C LEU A 31 32.34 -22.52 -26.78
N ASP A 32 32.34 -23.61 -26.03
CA ASP A 32 31.29 -24.63 -26.07
C ASP A 32 30.05 -24.03 -25.38
N PRO A 33 29.01 -23.63 -26.14
CA PRO A 33 27.90 -22.88 -25.57
C PRO A 33 27.11 -23.71 -24.56
N ILE A 34 27.21 -25.05 -24.63
CA ILE A 34 26.56 -25.96 -23.69
C ILE A 34 27.28 -25.92 -22.33
N LYS A 35 28.62 -25.88 -22.32
CA LYS A 35 29.41 -25.77 -21.08
C LYS A 35 29.20 -24.43 -20.38
N GLU A 36 29.10 -23.34 -21.13
CA GLU A 36 28.85 -22.02 -20.52
C GLU A 36 27.42 -21.93 -19.97
N LEU A 37 26.41 -22.39 -20.72
CA LEU A 37 25.02 -22.45 -20.23
C LEU A 37 24.85 -23.38 -19.01
N GLN A 38 25.58 -24.50 -18.95
CA GLN A 38 25.64 -25.37 -17.77
C GLN A 38 26.21 -24.62 -16.55
N LYS A 39 27.29 -23.85 -16.75
CA LYS A 39 28.00 -23.07 -15.73
C LYS A 39 27.14 -21.91 -15.21
N GLU A 40 26.41 -21.22 -16.08
CA GLU A 40 25.39 -20.22 -15.71
C GLU A 40 24.27 -20.85 -14.87
N GLN A 41 23.68 -21.97 -15.31
CA GLN A 41 22.64 -22.67 -14.55
C GLN A 41 23.14 -23.13 -13.16
N LYS A 42 24.40 -23.53 -13.04
CA LYS A 42 25.04 -23.88 -11.75
C LYS A 42 25.27 -22.66 -10.86
N ALA A 43 25.67 -21.53 -11.46
CA ALA A 43 25.82 -20.26 -10.74
C ALA A 43 24.47 -19.78 -10.20
N LEU A 44 23.39 -19.85 -10.99
CA LEU A 44 22.02 -19.54 -10.55
C LEU A 44 21.57 -20.41 -9.38
N ALA A 45 21.79 -21.73 -9.43
CA ALA A 45 21.47 -22.63 -8.32
C ALA A 45 22.23 -22.28 -7.01
N THR A 46 23.46 -21.77 -7.14
CA THR A 46 24.31 -21.35 -6.02
C THR A 46 23.87 -20.00 -5.45
N GLN A 47 23.58 -19.03 -6.32
CA GLN A 47 23.00 -17.72 -5.94
C GLN A 47 21.66 -17.90 -5.21
N TYR A 48 20.84 -18.85 -5.66
CA TYR A 48 19.57 -19.16 -5.01
C TYR A 48 19.74 -19.80 -3.62
N ALA A 49 20.73 -20.67 -3.43
CA ALA A 49 21.06 -21.20 -2.11
C ALA A 49 21.48 -20.09 -1.14
N ASN A 50 22.29 -19.13 -1.60
CA ASN A 50 22.66 -17.95 -0.80
C ASN A 50 21.44 -17.07 -0.45
N LEU A 51 20.48 -16.96 -1.37
CA LEU A 51 19.22 -16.22 -1.15
C LEU A 51 18.34 -16.88 -0.08
N GLU A 52 18.26 -18.22 -0.01
CA GLU A 52 17.60 -18.92 1.11
C GLU A 52 18.25 -18.62 2.47
N GLU A 53 19.59 -18.58 2.52
CA GLU A 53 20.34 -18.23 3.73
C GLU A 53 20.11 -16.78 4.15
N ILE A 54 20.09 -15.85 3.18
CA ILE A 54 19.79 -14.43 3.41
C ILE A 54 18.40 -14.26 4.02
N PHE A 55 17.37 -14.98 3.56
CA PHE A 55 16.03 -14.91 4.18
C PHE A 55 16.04 -15.33 5.64
N LEU A 56 16.71 -16.44 5.98
CA LEU A 56 16.80 -16.91 7.37
C LEU A 56 17.57 -15.93 8.27
N ARG A 57 18.69 -15.39 7.77
CA ARG A 57 19.51 -14.42 8.50
C ARG A 57 18.79 -13.09 8.70
N MET A 58 18.16 -12.56 7.65
CA MET A 58 17.37 -11.32 7.72
C MET A 58 16.14 -11.49 8.61
N SER A 59 15.49 -12.66 8.60
CA SER A 59 14.39 -12.97 9.52
C SER A 59 14.83 -12.87 10.98
N GLN A 60 15.98 -13.45 11.35
CA GLN A 60 16.53 -13.34 12.71
C GLN A 60 16.90 -11.90 13.10
N LEU A 61 17.47 -11.12 12.18
CA LEU A 61 17.83 -9.72 12.43
C LEU A 61 16.58 -8.83 12.60
N GLU A 62 15.55 -9.04 11.77
CA GLU A 62 14.31 -8.27 11.79
C GLU A 62 13.34 -8.70 12.89
N ALA A 63 13.57 -9.83 13.57
CA ALA A 63 12.63 -10.38 14.56
C ALA A 63 12.29 -9.40 15.71
N ALA A 64 13.23 -8.51 16.07
CA ALA A 64 13.02 -7.51 17.11
C ALA A 64 12.45 -6.17 16.58
N SER A 65 12.83 -5.76 15.37
CA SER A 65 12.44 -4.48 14.73
C SER A 65 11.12 -4.57 13.98
N ASN A 66 10.96 -5.61 13.16
CA ASN A 66 9.86 -5.83 12.24
C ASN A 66 9.44 -7.31 12.23
N PRO A 67 8.72 -7.79 13.27
CA PRO A 67 8.36 -9.19 13.43
C PRO A 67 7.47 -9.72 12.28
N THR A 68 6.70 -8.83 11.63
CA THR A 68 5.91 -9.13 10.42
C THR A 68 6.80 -9.47 9.22
N ARG A 69 7.82 -8.66 8.94
CA ARG A 69 8.82 -8.95 7.90
C ARG A 69 9.64 -10.19 8.24
N ALA A 70 10.03 -10.34 9.51
CA ALA A 70 10.75 -11.52 9.96
C ALA A 70 9.95 -12.81 9.72
N ALA A 71 8.65 -12.81 10.03
CA ALA A 71 7.77 -13.94 9.76
C ALA A 71 7.62 -14.21 8.25
N LEU A 72 7.49 -13.17 7.43
CA LEU A 72 7.40 -13.31 5.98
C LEU A 72 8.68 -13.90 5.37
N LEU A 73 9.85 -13.43 5.79
CA LEU A 73 11.16 -13.95 5.37
C LEU A 73 11.35 -15.41 5.81
N MET A 74 10.90 -15.77 7.02
CA MET A 74 10.90 -17.16 7.49
C MET A 74 9.97 -18.04 6.65
N GLN A 75 8.77 -17.55 6.32
CA GLN A 75 7.82 -18.24 5.44
C GLN A 75 8.37 -18.39 4.02
N ALA A 76 9.06 -17.38 3.49
CA ALA A 76 9.73 -17.42 2.19
C ALA A 76 10.84 -18.48 2.15
N ALA A 77 11.68 -18.55 3.18
CA ALA A 77 12.69 -19.60 3.33
C ALA A 77 12.07 -21.00 3.45
N GLN A 78 10.97 -21.14 4.20
CA GLN A 78 10.25 -22.41 4.34
C GLN A 78 9.59 -22.85 3.03
N MET A 79 8.95 -21.92 2.32
CA MET A 79 8.31 -22.17 1.01
C MET A 79 9.35 -22.56 -0.03
N SER A 80 10.51 -21.89 -0.06
CA SER A 80 11.63 -22.21 -0.94
C SER A 80 12.06 -23.68 -0.80
N LYS A 81 12.23 -24.14 0.44
CA LYS A 81 12.57 -25.52 0.78
C LYS A 81 11.46 -26.51 0.42
N GLN A 82 10.20 -26.19 0.73
CA GLN A 82 9.05 -27.05 0.39
C GLN A 82 8.86 -27.23 -1.12
N LEU A 83 9.17 -26.20 -1.91
CA LEU A 83 9.10 -26.23 -3.37
C LEU A 83 10.33 -26.92 -4.02
N ALA A 84 11.35 -27.24 -3.23
CA ALA A 84 12.62 -27.87 -3.63
C ALA A 84 13.34 -27.11 -4.76
N THR A 85 13.19 -25.79 -4.85
CA THR A 85 13.65 -24.97 -5.99
C THR A 85 15.16 -25.07 -6.21
N GLN A 86 15.96 -25.06 -5.14
CA GLN A 86 17.42 -25.23 -5.19
C GLN A 86 17.82 -26.59 -5.79
N GLN A 87 17.09 -27.66 -5.46
CA GLN A 87 17.31 -28.99 -6.01
C GLN A 87 16.95 -29.03 -7.50
N ARG A 88 15.81 -28.45 -7.91
CA ARG A 88 15.37 -28.39 -9.31
C ARG A 88 16.35 -27.63 -10.20
N MET A 89 16.85 -26.47 -9.75
CA MET A 89 17.89 -25.71 -10.46
C MET A 89 19.19 -26.50 -10.59
N SER A 90 19.55 -27.30 -9.59
CA SER A 90 20.73 -28.17 -9.61
C SER A 90 20.56 -29.34 -10.59
N GLN A 91 19.38 -29.98 -10.60
CA GLN A 91 19.02 -31.04 -11.53
C GLN A 91 18.97 -30.53 -12.98
N ALA A 92 18.45 -29.32 -13.22
CA ALA A 92 18.53 -28.67 -14.53
C ALA A 92 19.98 -28.53 -15.01
N SER A 93 20.90 -28.07 -14.16
CA SER A 93 22.34 -27.98 -14.50
C SER A 93 22.94 -29.35 -14.81
N GLU A 94 22.59 -30.40 -14.05
CA GLU A 94 23.07 -31.76 -14.29
C GLU A 94 22.51 -32.37 -15.60
N TYR A 95 21.25 -32.09 -15.95
CA TYR A 95 20.68 -32.53 -17.22
C TYR A 95 21.30 -31.79 -18.41
N LEU A 96 21.58 -30.50 -18.29
CA LEU A 96 22.33 -29.74 -19.30
C LEU A 96 23.74 -30.31 -19.50
N ALA A 97 24.45 -30.64 -18.41
CA ALA A 97 25.77 -31.30 -18.45
C ALA A 97 25.78 -32.62 -19.22
N LYS A 98 24.64 -33.33 -19.23
CA LYS A 98 24.45 -34.62 -19.89
C LYS A 98 23.79 -34.50 -21.28
N GLY A 99 23.54 -33.29 -21.78
CA GLY A 99 22.82 -33.04 -23.04
C GLY A 99 21.34 -33.46 -23.01
N GLN A 100 20.75 -33.66 -21.83
CA GLN A 100 19.39 -34.17 -21.64
C GLN A 100 18.35 -33.03 -21.61
N TYR A 101 18.28 -32.25 -22.70
CA TYR A 101 17.43 -31.05 -22.79
C TYR A 101 15.96 -31.30 -22.45
N SER A 102 15.38 -32.42 -22.89
CA SER A 102 14.00 -32.82 -22.59
C SER A 102 13.72 -33.07 -21.09
N ARG A 103 14.76 -33.18 -20.26
CA ARG A 103 14.68 -33.25 -18.79
C ARG A 103 15.09 -31.95 -18.11
N ALA A 104 16.03 -31.20 -18.71
CA ALA A 104 16.42 -29.88 -18.22
C ALA A 104 15.26 -28.87 -18.29
N ILE A 105 14.51 -28.84 -19.41
CA ILE A 105 13.43 -27.86 -19.63
C ILE A 105 12.35 -27.94 -18.55
N PRO A 106 11.73 -29.10 -18.24
CA PRO A 106 10.73 -29.19 -17.16
C PRO A 106 11.24 -28.72 -15.79
N GLU A 107 12.51 -28.98 -15.46
CA GLU A 107 13.10 -28.52 -14.18
C GLU A 107 13.37 -27.01 -14.17
N GLN A 108 13.73 -26.42 -15.31
CA GLN A 108 13.82 -24.96 -15.46
C GLN A 108 12.44 -24.29 -15.36
N GLU A 109 11.40 -24.87 -15.97
CA GLU A 109 10.03 -24.37 -15.89
C GLU A 109 9.46 -24.46 -14.47
N ALA A 110 9.63 -25.61 -13.81
CA ALA A 110 9.24 -25.78 -12.42
C ALA A 110 10.00 -24.82 -11.49
N SER A 111 11.30 -24.61 -11.72
CA SER A 111 12.10 -23.63 -10.97
C SER A 111 11.59 -22.20 -11.17
N ARG A 112 11.29 -21.81 -12.42
CA ARG A 112 10.68 -20.50 -12.77
C ARG A 112 9.35 -20.30 -12.07
N ASP A 113 8.49 -21.31 -12.05
CA ASP A 113 7.14 -21.19 -11.49
C ASP A 113 7.14 -21.25 -9.95
N ASN A 114 8.16 -21.89 -9.34
CA ASN A 114 8.46 -21.74 -7.93
C ASN A 114 8.97 -20.34 -7.58
N LEU A 115 9.87 -19.77 -8.39
CA LEU A 115 10.38 -18.40 -8.23
C LEU A 115 9.24 -17.37 -8.28
N LYS A 116 8.26 -17.54 -9.17
CA LYS A 116 7.06 -16.68 -9.22
C LYS A 116 6.30 -16.69 -7.89
N LYS A 117 6.03 -17.87 -7.33
CA LYS A 117 5.32 -18.01 -6.04
C LYS A 117 6.10 -17.38 -4.87
N LEU A 118 7.41 -17.56 -4.85
CA LEU A 118 8.29 -16.96 -3.86
C LEU A 118 8.32 -15.42 -3.99
N LEU A 119 8.39 -14.91 -5.23
CA LEU A 119 8.31 -13.48 -5.51
C LEU A 119 6.95 -12.90 -5.11
N GLU A 120 5.85 -13.59 -5.40
CA GLU A 120 4.49 -13.20 -5.00
C GLU A 120 4.34 -13.10 -3.47
N LEU A 121 4.90 -14.07 -2.73
CA LEU A 121 4.97 -14.03 -1.28
C LEU A 121 5.81 -12.83 -0.78
N LEU A 122 7.02 -12.62 -1.29
CA LEU A 122 7.86 -11.49 -0.87
C LEU A 122 7.24 -10.14 -1.23
N GLN A 123 6.61 -10.04 -2.40
CA GLN A 123 5.86 -8.85 -2.82
C GLN A 123 4.62 -8.60 -1.94
N SER A 124 4.11 -9.61 -1.21
CA SER A 124 3.00 -9.41 -0.28
C SER A 124 3.33 -8.45 0.87
N GLU A 125 4.63 -8.26 1.20
CA GLU A 125 5.13 -7.29 2.20
C GLU A 125 4.61 -5.87 1.90
N ASN A 126 4.87 -5.40 0.68
CA ASN A 126 4.47 -4.08 0.20
C ASN A 126 3.15 -4.13 -0.60
N ARG A 127 2.33 -5.18 -0.45
CA ARG A 127 1.07 -5.25 -1.19
C ARG A 127 0.01 -4.31 -0.59
N SER A 128 -0.02 -4.13 0.73
CA SER A 128 -0.97 -3.20 1.37
C SER A 128 -0.68 -1.73 0.98
N SER A 129 0.59 -1.30 0.95
CA SER A 129 0.97 0.03 0.43
C SER A 129 0.65 0.17 -1.06
N ARG A 130 1.05 -0.80 -1.90
CA ARG A 130 0.77 -0.74 -3.34
C ARG A 130 -0.73 -0.73 -3.68
N ILE A 131 -1.60 -1.33 -2.87
CA ILE A 131 -3.06 -1.20 -3.04
C ILE A 131 -3.51 0.23 -2.73
N LYS A 132 -3.04 0.80 -1.61
CA LYS A 132 -3.37 2.18 -1.21
C LYS A 132 -2.89 3.21 -2.25
N ASP A 133 -1.69 3.01 -2.79
CA ASP A 133 -1.10 3.86 -3.83
C ASP A 133 -1.84 3.72 -5.17
N GLU A 134 -2.16 2.49 -5.60
CA GLU A 134 -2.92 2.25 -6.83
C GLU A 134 -4.36 2.75 -6.72
N ARG A 135 -5.01 2.58 -5.56
CA ARG A 135 -6.34 3.15 -5.29
C ARG A 135 -6.30 4.67 -5.43
N LYS A 136 -5.36 5.34 -4.77
CA LYS A 136 -5.18 6.80 -4.85
C LYS A 136 -4.92 7.28 -6.29
N ARG A 137 -4.05 6.59 -7.02
CA ARG A 137 -3.76 6.87 -8.44
C ARG A 137 -5.01 6.75 -9.32
N LEU A 138 -5.82 5.71 -9.12
CA LEU A 138 -7.06 5.50 -9.87
C LEU A 138 -8.19 6.45 -9.43
N GLU A 139 -8.21 6.91 -8.18
CA GLU A 139 -9.12 7.96 -7.69
C GLU A 139 -8.80 9.32 -8.35
N ASP A 140 -7.53 9.70 -8.44
CA ASP A 140 -7.10 10.92 -9.14
C ASP A 140 -7.45 10.85 -10.64
N VAL A 141 -7.17 9.72 -11.30
CA VAL A 141 -7.58 9.48 -12.70
C VAL A 141 -9.10 9.56 -12.87
N LEU A 142 -9.89 8.92 -12.00
CA LEU A 142 -11.35 8.95 -12.04
C LEU A 142 -11.90 10.37 -11.88
N LYS A 143 -11.29 11.17 -10.99
CA LYS A 143 -11.65 12.57 -10.75
C LYS A 143 -11.42 13.43 -11.99
N ASP A 144 -10.32 13.22 -12.70
CA ASP A 144 -10.04 13.96 -13.94
C ASP A 144 -10.91 13.50 -15.12
N ILE A 145 -11.19 12.20 -15.26
CA ILE A 145 -12.18 11.70 -16.25
C ILE A 145 -13.56 12.31 -15.99
N ARG A 146 -14.02 12.33 -14.73
CA ARG A 146 -15.29 12.99 -14.34
C ARG A 146 -15.27 14.50 -14.62
N ARG A 147 -14.14 15.18 -14.43
CA ARG A 147 -13.99 16.61 -14.79
C ARG A 147 -14.15 16.81 -16.30
N ILE A 148 -13.42 16.01 -17.10
CA ILE A 148 -13.45 16.05 -18.57
C ILE A 148 -14.87 15.74 -19.09
N GLU A 149 -15.56 14.75 -18.52
CA GLU A 149 -16.93 14.38 -18.91
C GLU A 149 -17.95 15.50 -18.66
N ASN A 150 -17.83 16.22 -17.54
CA ASN A 150 -18.69 17.38 -17.26
C ASN A 150 -18.40 18.58 -18.19
N ILE A 151 -17.14 18.85 -18.52
CA ILE A 151 -16.79 19.93 -19.47
C ILE A 151 -17.18 19.54 -20.91
N GLN A 152 -17.10 18.25 -21.26
CA GLN A 152 -17.54 17.71 -22.54
C GLN A 152 -19.04 17.94 -22.73
N LYS A 153 -19.88 17.57 -21.74
CA LYS A 153 -21.32 17.88 -21.71
C LYS A 153 -21.61 19.37 -21.91
N ALA A 154 -20.91 20.24 -21.18
CA ALA A 154 -21.08 21.69 -21.29
C ALA A 154 -20.66 22.22 -22.68
N THR A 155 -19.64 21.64 -23.29
CA THR A 155 -19.19 21.96 -24.64
C THR A 155 -20.19 21.47 -25.69
N ARG A 156 -20.73 20.26 -25.55
CA ARG A 156 -21.81 19.75 -26.40
C ARG A 156 -23.06 20.64 -26.33
N GLY A 157 -23.48 21.04 -25.13
CA GLY A 157 -24.60 21.97 -24.94
C GLY A 157 -24.40 23.34 -25.64
N ARG A 158 -23.18 23.87 -25.65
CA ARG A 158 -22.84 25.09 -26.42
C ARG A 158 -22.85 24.82 -27.94
N THR A 159 -22.35 23.67 -28.39
CA THR A 159 -22.46 23.22 -29.79
C THR A 159 -23.93 23.08 -30.21
N GLU A 160 -24.80 22.56 -29.35
CA GLU A 160 -26.26 22.41 -29.56
C GLU A 160 -27.01 23.75 -29.52
N ALA A 161 -26.54 24.72 -28.74
CA ALA A 161 -27.05 26.10 -28.77
C ALA A 161 -26.63 26.85 -30.04
N GLY A 162 -25.56 26.41 -30.72
CA GLY A 162 -25.05 27.04 -31.94
C GLY A 162 -24.18 28.26 -31.67
N GLN A 163 -23.60 28.33 -30.47
CA GLN A 163 -22.60 29.33 -30.11
C GLN A 163 -21.28 29.06 -30.86
N ASP A 164 -20.37 30.05 -30.78
CA ASP A 164 -19.08 30.11 -31.46
C ASP A 164 -18.39 28.75 -31.68
N LYS A 165 -18.28 28.37 -32.96
CA LYS A 165 -17.68 27.10 -33.40
C LYS A 165 -16.17 27.06 -33.20
N GLU A 166 -15.49 28.21 -33.24
CA GLU A 166 -14.04 28.29 -33.10
C GLU A 166 -13.65 28.08 -31.62
N SER A 167 -14.40 28.71 -30.70
CA SER A 167 -14.32 28.38 -29.27
C SER A 167 -14.63 26.90 -29.02
N ALA A 168 -15.72 26.36 -29.58
CA ALA A 168 -16.08 24.95 -29.35
C ALA A 168 -15.03 23.96 -29.89
N ALA A 169 -14.40 24.26 -31.04
CA ALA A 169 -13.31 23.45 -31.59
C ALA A 169 -12.05 23.52 -30.71
N LYS A 170 -11.72 24.71 -30.19
CA LYS A 170 -10.61 24.88 -29.25
C LYS A 170 -10.86 24.09 -27.96
N ASP A 171 -12.06 24.18 -27.41
CA ASP A 171 -12.44 23.46 -26.19
C ASP A 171 -12.35 21.93 -26.38
N GLN A 172 -12.72 21.38 -27.55
CA GLN A 172 -12.48 19.97 -27.88
C GLN A 172 -10.98 19.64 -27.91
N SER A 173 -10.15 20.49 -28.52
CA SER A 173 -8.70 20.29 -28.59
C SER A 173 -8.04 20.30 -27.20
N ASP A 174 -8.53 21.13 -26.29
CA ASP A 174 -7.97 21.22 -24.94
C ASP A 174 -8.46 20.08 -24.04
N LEU A 175 -9.70 19.59 -24.22
CA LEU A 175 -10.19 18.35 -23.57
C LEU A 175 -9.44 17.10 -24.05
N GLU A 176 -9.12 17.02 -25.35
CA GLU A 176 -8.36 15.93 -25.96
C GLU A 176 -6.97 15.78 -25.32
N LYS A 177 -6.25 16.90 -25.13
CA LYS A 177 -4.92 16.94 -24.48
C LYS A 177 -4.98 16.60 -22.99
N GLN A 178 -6.03 17.07 -22.29
CA GLN A 178 -6.27 16.68 -20.90
C GLN A 178 -6.48 15.16 -20.81
N LEU A 179 -7.34 14.60 -21.66
CA LEU A 179 -7.62 13.18 -21.70
C LEU A 179 -6.40 12.33 -22.12
N GLN A 180 -5.54 12.85 -23.01
CA GLN A 180 -4.25 12.23 -23.32
C GLN A 180 -3.32 12.15 -22.10
N THR A 181 -3.30 13.19 -21.26
CA THR A 181 -2.53 13.19 -20.02
C THR A 181 -3.09 12.16 -19.03
N THR A 182 -4.42 12.16 -18.85
CA THR A 182 -5.14 11.19 -18.01
C THR A 182 -4.96 9.74 -18.48
N GLU A 183 -4.95 9.48 -19.79
CA GLU A 183 -4.66 8.15 -20.37
C GLU A 183 -3.25 7.68 -20.02
N LYS A 184 -2.27 8.59 -20.04
CA LYS A 184 -0.89 8.29 -19.65
C LYS A 184 -0.79 7.99 -18.15
N ASP A 185 -1.45 8.75 -17.30
CA ASP A 185 -1.47 8.48 -15.86
C ASP A 185 -2.19 7.17 -15.50
N LEU A 186 -3.24 6.81 -16.25
CA LEU A 186 -3.87 5.48 -16.19
C LEU A 186 -2.96 4.37 -16.74
N SER A 187 -1.99 4.70 -17.61
CA SER A 187 -1.06 3.74 -18.21
C SER A 187 0.17 3.43 -17.35
N ASP A 188 0.79 4.46 -16.77
CA ASP A 188 2.06 4.43 -16.04
C ASP A 188 1.95 3.76 -14.65
N LYS A 189 2.12 2.44 -14.57
CA LYS A 189 2.10 1.69 -13.28
C LYS A 189 3.29 1.99 -12.34
N ASP A 190 4.38 2.55 -12.86
CA ASP A 190 5.64 2.74 -12.11
C ASP A 190 5.78 4.12 -11.43
N LYS A 191 4.72 4.94 -11.40
CA LYS A 191 4.76 6.29 -10.79
C LYS A 191 4.68 6.30 -9.26
N SER A 192 4.26 5.20 -8.61
CA SER A 192 4.17 5.10 -7.15
C SER A 192 5.54 5.19 -6.46
N ASP A 193 6.57 4.59 -7.04
CA ASP A 193 7.88 4.41 -6.40
C ASP A 193 8.77 5.68 -6.40
N LYS A 194 8.25 6.83 -6.83
CA LYS A 194 9.02 8.07 -7.05
C LYS A 194 8.46 9.34 -6.41
N LYS A 195 7.48 9.23 -5.50
CA LYS A 195 6.98 10.37 -4.72
C LYS A 195 6.88 10.06 -3.22
N ASP A 196 8.04 10.03 -2.58
CA ASP A 196 8.17 10.34 -1.16
C ASP A 196 8.68 11.79 -1.03
N PRO A 197 7.78 12.81 -0.99
CA PRO A 197 8.18 14.18 -0.73
C PRO A 197 8.45 14.32 0.77
N SER A 198 9.71 14.61 1.10
CA SER A 198 10.10 14.98 2.46
C SER A 198 9.25 16.15 2.96
N ASP A 199 8.69 15.99 4.16
CA ASP A 199 7.87 16.98 4.87
C ASP A 199 8.53 18.37 4.95
N PRO A 200 7.98 19.41 4.29
CA PRO A 200 8.46 20.78 4.45
C PRO A 200 7.73 21.45 5.63
N SER A 201 8.49 21.71 6.69
CA SER A 201 8.00 22.21 7.96
C SER A 201 7.16 23.50 7.87
N ASP A 202 6.11 23.54 8.68
CA ASP A 202 5.19 24.65 8.93
C ASP A 202 5.89 25.98 9.32
N PRO A 203 5.57 27.11 8.65
CA PRO A 203 5.83 28.45 9.14
C PRO A 203 4.55 29.09 9.70
N SER A 204 4.43 29.02 11.02
CA SER A 204 3.41 29.62 11.88
C SER A 204 2.85 31.00 11.48
N ASP A 205 1.51 31.05 11.47
CA ASP A 205 0.58 32.17 11.67
C ASP A 205 1.12 33.51 12.25
N LYS A 206 0.70 34.64 11.64
CA LYS A 206 0.55 35.96 12.30
C LYS A 206 -0.27 37.00 11.49
N SER A 207 -1.55 37.12 11.85
CA SER A 207 -2.31 38.38 12.02
C SER A 207 -2.36 39.48 10.92
N ASP A 208 -3.39 39.43 10.06
CA ASP A 208 -4.59 40.31 10.04
C ASP A 208 -4.54 41.88 10.17
N LYS A 209 -5.34 42.58 9.32
CA LYS A 209 -5.79 44.02 9.31
C LYS A 209 -4.73 45.15 9.12
N SER A 210 -4.87 46.19 8.27
CA SER A 210 -6.06 46.97 7.81
C SER A 210 -5.76 48.08 6.76
N ASP A 211 -6.66 48.20 5.76
CA ASP A 211 -7.43 49.39 5.29
C ASP A 211 -6.83 50.76 4.81
N LYS A 212 -7.40 51.30 3.70
CA LYS A 212 -7.35 52.70 3.12
C LYS A 212 -6.03 53.23 2.53
N SER A 213 -5.97 54.10 1.50
CA SER A 213 -6.94 54.77 0.57
C SER A 213 -6.16 55.43 -0.60
N ASP A 214 -6.51 55.26 -1.89
CA ASP A 214 -7.37 56.13 -2.74
C ASP A 214 -6.68 57.32 -3.48
N LYS A 215 -6.95 57.48 -4.80
CA LYS A 215 -6.57 58.57 -5.77
C LYS A 215 -5.07 58.73 -6.16
N SER A 216 -4.70 59.15 -7.39
CA SER A 216 -5.44 59.45 -8.65
C SER A 216 -4.49 59.58 -9.87
N ASP A 217 -4.96 59.20 -11.07
CA ASP A 217 -4.44 59.54 -12.43
C ASP A 217 -4.78 61.03 -12.79
N PRO A 218 -4.39 61.70 -13.92
CA PRO A 218 -4.06 61.16 -15.26
C PRO A 218 -3.02 61.86 -16.18
N SER A 219 -2.79 61.25 -17.37
CA SER A 219 -2.36 61.84 -18.68
C SER A 219 -0.88 62.30 -18.84
N ASP A 220 -0.25 62.33 -20.05
CA ASP A 220 -0.81 62.38 -21.43
C ASP A 220 0.08 61.69 -22.53
N LYS A 221 -0.42 61.69 -23.79
CA LYS A 221 0.06 61.10 -25.09
C LYS A 221 1.44 61.65 -25.58
N SER A 222 2.13 61.25 -26.67
CA SER A 222 1.87 60.52 -27.95
C SER A 222 3.25 60.12 -28.58
N ASP A 223 3.47 58.97 -29.26
CA ASP A 223 3.30 58.65 -30.71
C ASP A 223 4.28 59.38 -31.69
N PRO A 224 4.65 58.91 -32.93
CA PRO A 224 4.72 57.57 -33.56
C PRO A 224 6.03 57.23 -34.35
N SER A 225 6.08 56.01 -34.92
CA SER A 225 6.63 55.58 -36.26
C SER A 225 8.13 55.61 -36.62
N ASP A 226 8.62 54.48 -37.20
CA ASP A 226 9.09 54.45 -38.61
C ASP A 226 9.03 53.02 -39.26
N LYS A 227 9.30 52.91 -40.57
CA LYS A 227 9.21 51.71 -41.47
C LYS A 227 10.52 51.55 -42.29
N SER A 228 10.79 50.59 -43.20
CA SER A 228 10.04 49.53 -43.94
C SER A 228 10.96 48.28 -44.10
N ASP A 229 10.52 47.05 -44.40
CA ASP A 229 10.11 46.43 -45.71
C ASP A 229 11.22 46.46 -46.82
N PRO A 230 11.34 45.49 -47.77
CA PRO A 230 10.43 44.37 -48.10
C PRO A 230 11.04 42.97 -48.43
N SER A 231 10.11 42.05 -48.73
CA SER A 231 10.16 40.63 -49.17
C SER A 231 11.06 40.18 -50.35
N ASP A 232 11.34 38.87 -50.45
CA ASP A 232 11.34 38.12 -51.73
C ASP A 232 10.85 36.65 -51.62
N LYS A 233 10.73 35.92 -52.75
CA LYS A 233 9.62 34.96 -53.02
C LYS A 233 9.92 33.44 -53.11
N SER A 234 8.93 32.64 -52.67
CA SER A 234 8.34 31.37 -53.19
C SER A 234 9.12 30.24 -53.92
N ASP A 235 9.03 29.01 -53.35
CA ASP A 235 8.71 27.67 -53.95
C ASP A 235 9.61 27.02 -55.06
N PRO A 236 9.53 25.69 -55.38
CA PRO A 236 8.75 24.59 -54.75
C PRO A 236 9.47 23.22 -54.51
N SER A 237 8.82 22.35 -53.72
CA SER A 237 8.82 20.86 -53.67
C SER A 237 9.91 19.96 -54.34
N ASP A 238 10.42 18.95 -53.59
CA ASP A 238 10.32 17.51 -54.00
C ASP A 238 10.39 16.52 -52.79
N LYS A 239 10.19 15.22 -53.04
CA LYS A 239 9.67 14.16 -52.12
C LYS A 239 10.73 13.30 -51.38
N SER A 240 10.29 12.65 -50.28
CA SER A 240 10.51 11.21 -49.89
C SER A 240 11.95 10.66 -49.71
N ASP A 241 12.32 9.76 -48.78
CA ASP A 241 11.60 8.90 -47.83
C ASP A 241 12.54 8.49 -46.63
N PRO A 242 12.45 7.35 -45.86
CA PRO A 242 12.34 7.45 -44.40
C PRO A 242 13.42 6.68 -43.58
N SER A 243 13.22 6.67 -42.25
CA SER A 243 13.61 5.65 -41.24
C SER A 243 14.50 6.17 -40.09
N ASP A 244 13.98 6.17 -38.86
CA ASP A 244 14.25 5.07 -37.91
C ASP A 244 13.10 5.01 -36.85
N PRO A 245 12.63 3.82 -36.41
CA PRO A 245 11.40 3.72 -35.64
C PRO A 245 11.63 3.83 -34.13
N SER A 246 10.78 4.60 -33.44
CA SER A 246 10.76 4.63 -31.98
C SER A 246 10.30 3.30 -31.39
N ASP A 247 11.04 2.85 -30.38
CA ASP A 247 10.93 1.58 -29.69
C ASP A 247 9.50 1.21 -29.28
N LYS A 248 8.93 0.20 -29.96
CA LYS A 248 7.69 -0.45 -29.53
C LYS A 248 8.03 -1.52 -28.51
N SER A 249 7.68 -1.23 -27.26
CA SER A 249 7.60 -2.24 -26.21
C SER A 249 6.44 -3.20 -26.51
N ASP A 250 6.70 -4.18 -27.37
CA ASP A 250 5.79 -5.29 -27.70
C ASP A 250 5.56 -6.18 -26.47
N GLN A 251 4.60 -5.77 -25.62
CA GLN A 251 3.88 -6.73 -24.81
C GLN A 251 3.13 -7.68 -25.74
N LYS A 252 3.75 -8.83 -26.01
CA LYS A 252 3.06 -10.00 -26.57
C LYS A 252 1.91 -10.37 -25.65
N LYS A 253 0.70 -9.88 -25.96
CA LYS A 253 -0.53 -10.34 -25.36
C LYS A 253 -0.68 -11.83 -25.68
N ASP A 254 -0.60 -12.66 -24.64
CA ASP A 254 -1.04 -14.05 -24.69
C ASP A 254 -2.53 -14.05 -25.08
N PRO A 255 -2.93 -14.64 -26.24
CA PRO A 255 -4.32 -14.57 -26.71
C PRO A 255 -5.34 -15.30 -25.83
N SER A 256 -4.89 -15.98 -24.76
CA SER A 256 -5.70 -16.88 -23.94
C SER A 256 -6.30 -16.26 -22.66
N LYS A 257 -6.04 -14.98 -22.36
CA LYS A 257 -6.67 -14.28 -21.21
C LYS A 257 -7.60 -13.15 -21.66
N PRO A 258 -8.81 -13.01 -21.07
CA PRO A 258 -9.64 -11.84 -21.28
C PRO A 258 -8.90 -10.57 -20.77
N PRO A 259 -9.09 -9.41 -21.42
CA PRO A 259 -8.45 -8.16 -21.02
C PRO A 259 -8.83 -7.81 -19.57
N SER A 260 -7.88 -7.30 -18.79
CA SER A 260 -8.17 -6.89 -17.42
C SER A 260 -9.17 -5.73 -17.42
N LYS A 261 -9.89 -5.51 -16.31
CA LYS A 261 -10.81 -4.36 -16.19
C LYS A 261 -10.08 -3.03 -16.41
N GLU A 262 -8.81 -2.96 -16.03
CA GLU A 262 -7.97 -1.77 -16.25
C GLU A 262 -7.64 -1.58 -17.74
N ASP A 263 -7.38 -2.65 -18.48
CA ASP A 263 -7.22 -2.60 -19.95
C ASP A 263 -8.50 -2.14 -20.64
N GLN A 264 -9.67 -2.57 -20.14
CA GLN A 264 -10.98 -2.13 -20.64
C GLN A 264 -11.13 -0.62 -20.41
N ALA A 265 -10.89 -0.13 -19.18
CA ALA A 265 -10.98 1.30 -18.86
C ALA A 265 -10.01 2.15 -19.71
N ARG A 266 -8.78 1.66 -19.94
CA ARG A 266 -7.80 2.28 -20.85
C ARG A 266 -8.33 2.35 -22.29
N GLU A 267 -8.93 1.28 -22.80
CA GLU A 267 -9.53 1.23 -24.14
C GLU A 267 -10.71 2.21 -24.27
N ARG A 268 -11.54 2.36 -23.23
CA ARG A 268 -12.62 3.37 -23.18
C ARG A 268 -12.10 4.79 -23.26
N VAL A 269 -11.10 5.13 -22.44
CA VAL A 269 -10.45 6.46 -22.47
C VAL A 269 -9.83 6.75 -23.85
N GLN A 270 -9.19 5.76 -24.47
CA GLN A 270 -8.65 5.89 -25.84
C GLN A 270 -9.72 6.15 -26.89
N LYS A 271 -10.86 5.44 -26.83
CA LYS A 271 -12.00 5.69 -27.73
C LYS A 271 -12.57 7.08 -27.52
N ALA A 272 -12.82 7.49 -26.27
CA ALA A 272 -13.29 8.83 -25.96
C ALA A 272 -12.38 9.93 -26.53
N ARG A 273 -11.05 9.78 -26.44
CA ARG A 273 -10.10 10.74 -27.04
C ARG A 273 -10.20 10.78 -28.57
N GLN A 274 -10.29 9.62 -29.23
CA GLN A 274 -10.49 9.57 -30.70
C GLN A 274 -11.81 10.22 -31.13
N ARG A 275 -12.87 10.12 -30.31
CA ARG A 275 -14.16 10.81 -30.54
C ARG A 275 -14.01 12.33 -30.41
N MET A 276 -13.30 12.83 -29.39
CA MET A 276 -12.98 14.26 -29.25
C MET A 276 -12.18 14.82 -30.43
N GLN A 277 -11.15 14.10 -30.91
CA GLN A 277 -10.38 14.49 -32.10
C GLN A 277 -11.27 14.63 -33.35
N LYS A 278 -12.23 13.71 -33.55
CA LYS A 278 -13.19 13.78 -34.65
C LYS A 278 -14.18 14.93 -34.47
N ALA A 279 -14.66 15.16 -33.26
CA ALA A 279 -15.52 16.29 -32.94
C ALA A 279 -14.83 17.63 -33.25
N GLU A 280 -13.57 17.81 -32.82
CA GLU A 280 -12.76 18.99 -33.16
C GLU A 280 -12.68 19.19 -34.68
N LYS A 281 -12.37 18.13 -35.44
CA LYS A 281 -12.29 18.18 -36.90
C LYS A 281 -13.64 18.53 -37.53
N ASN A 282 -14.74 17.93 -37.06
CA ASN A 282 -16.08 18.21 -37.57
C ASN A 282 -16.51 19.66 -37.30
N LEU A 283 -16.14 20.23 -36.15
CA LEU A 283 -16.38 21.65 -35.84
C LEU A 283 -15.62 22.57 -36.80
N LYS A 284 -14.33 22.30 -37.06
CA LYS A 284 -13.50 23.02 -38.05
C LYS A 284 -14.05 22.89 -39.47
N ASP A 285 -14.51 21.70 -39.86
CA ASP A 285 -15.17 21.43 -41.14
C ASP A 285 -16.60 22.01 -41.25
N ASN A 286 -17.08 22.76 -40.26
CA ASN A 286 -18.46 23.28 -40.13
C ASN A 286 -19.58 22.21 -40.04
N LYS A 287 -19.22 20.92 -39.89
CA LYS A 287 -20.09 19.75 -39.74
C LYS A 287 -20.66 19.63 -38.32
N ARG A 288 -21.57 20.54 -38.00
CA ARG A 288 -22.07 20.76 -36.64
C ARG A 288 -22.85 19.57 -36.06
N LYS A 289 -23.59 18.81 -36.86
CA LYS A 289 -24.39 17.67 -36.36
C LYS A 289 -23.47 16.49 -36.05
N GLU A 290 -22.58 16.20 -36.99
CA GLU A 290 -21.56 15.17 -36.91
C GLU A 290 -20.55 15.45 -35.78
N ALA A 291 -20.35 16.72 -35.41
CA ALA A 291 -19.61 17.09 -34.20
C ALA A 291 -20.38 16.73 -32.92
N ILE A 292 -21.69 17.00 -32.85
CA ILE A 292 -22.53 16.65 -31.69
C ILE A 292 -22.61 15.13 -31.52
N ASP A 293 -22.75 14.38 -32.61
CA ASP A 293 -22.79 12.91 -32.59
C ASP A 293 -21.48 12.31 -32.04
N GLU A 294 -20.32 12.80 -32.50
CA GLU A 294 -19.01 12.39 -31.96
C GLU A 294 -18.80 12.89 -30.51
N GLN A 295 -19.34 14.07 -30.15
CA GLN A 295 -19.30 14.57 -28.76
C GLN A 295 -20.08 13.68 -27.80
N GLN A 296 -21.29 13.24 -28.18
CA GLN A 296 -22.09 12.31 -27.41
C GLN A 296 -21.41 10.93 -27.28
N GLN A 297 -20.85 10.41 -28.37
CA GLN A 297 -20.11 9.14 -28.34
C GLN A 297 -18.85 9.22 -27.47
N ALA A 298 -18.21 10.39 -27.35
CA ALA A 298 -17.14 10.59 -26.38
C ALA A 298 -17.65 10.50 -24.92
N GLU A 299 -18.79 11.12 -24.61
CA GLU A 299 -19.41 11.04 -23.27
C GLU A 299 -19.78 9.60 -22.89
N GLU A 300 -20.36 8.83 -23.82
CA GLU A 300 -20.75 7.44 -23.59
C GLU A 300 -19.54 6.54 -23.26
N GLU A 301 -18.41 6.74 -23.94
CA GLU A 301 -17.15 6.02 -23.63
C GLU A 301 -16.53 6.49 -22.31
N LEU A 302 -16.59 7.79 -21.98
CA LEU A 302 -16.14 8.30 -20.66
C LEU A 302 -16.98 7.74 -19.50
N GLN A 303 -18.30 7.65 -19.65
CA GLN A 303 -19.19 7.06 -18.65
C GLN A 303 -18.92 5.57 -18.45
N GLN A 304 -18.59 4.84 -19.52
CA GLN A 304 -18.17 3.44 -19.43
C GLN A 304 -16.80 3.31 -18.74
N ALA A 305 -15.84 4.19 -19.03
CA ALA A 305 -14.56 4.25 -18.31
C ALA A 305 -14.75 4.52 -16.79
N ILE A 306 -15.60 5.49 -16.44
CA ILE A 306 -15.98 5.81 -15.06
C ILE A 306 -16.53 4.58 -14.35
N ALA A 307 -17.51 3.90 -14.94
CA ALA A 307 -18.15 2.71 -14.35
C ALA A 307 -17.22 1.49 -14.28
N GLU A 308 -16.20 1.39 -15.13
CA GLU A 308 -15.17 0.35 -15.07
C GLU A 308 -14.13 0.66 -13.98
N LEU A 309 -13.68 1.91 -13.86
CA LEU A 309 -12.77 2.38 -12.79
C LEU A 309 -13.40 2.28 -11.40
N GLU A 310 -14.67 2.67 -11.23
CA GLU A 310 -15.41 2.52 -9.98
C GLU A 310 -15.46 1.06 -9.50
N LYS A 311 -15.63 0.10 -10.44
CA LYS A 311 -15.58 -1.33 -10.13
C LYS A 311 -14.19 -1.80 -9.72
N ILE A 312 -13.12 -1.22 -10.26
CA ILE A 312 -11.74 -1.53 -9.87
C ILE A 312 -11.44 -0.96 -8.49
N LEU A 313 -11.81 0.31 -8.25
CA LEU A 313 -11.65 0.98 -6.95
C LEU A 313 -12.42 0.24 -5.84
N MET A 314 -13.64 -0.22 -6.11
CA MET A 314 -14.41 -1.05 -5.18
C MET A 314 -13.66 -2.34 -4.83
N GLN A 315 -13.06 -3.02 -5.80
CA GLN A 315 -12.28 -4.24 -5.57
C GLN A 315 -10.96 -3.99 -4.84
N LEU A 316 -10.25 -2.91 -5.15
CA LEU A 316 -9.03 -2.52 -4.43
C LEU A 316 -9.33 -2.14 -2.98
N ARG A 317 -10.41 -1.39 -2.74
CA ARG A 317 -10.87 -1.07 -1.38
C ARG A 317 -11.30 -2.33 -0.62
N GLU A 318 -11.97 -3.28 -1.26
CA GLU A 318 -12.30 -4.59 -0.64
C GLU A 318 -11.01 -5.37 -0.26
N GLU A 319 -10.00 -5.43 -1.13
CA GLU A 319 -8.70 -6.08 -0.83
C GLU A 319 -7.92 -5.34 0.26
N GLU A 320 -7.96 -4.00 0.29
CA GLU A 320 -7.31 -3.17 1.31
C GLU A 320 -7.91 -3.44 2.69
N ILE A 321 -9.23 -3.37 2.82
CA ILE A 321 -9.90 -3.53 4.12
C ILE A 321 -9.77 -4.99 4.63
N GLU A 322 -9.72 -5.99 3.75
CA GLU A 322 -9.43 -7.36 4.19
C GLU A 322 -8.01 -7.52 4.74
N ARG A 323 -7.03 -6.82 4.15
CA ARG A 323 -5.65 -6.82 4.65
C ARG A 323 -5.54 -6.09 5.98
N THR A 324 -6.16 -4.92 6.13
CA THR A 324 -6.15 -4.19 7.41
C THR A 324 -6.85 -4.97 8.52
N LEU A 325 -7.96 -5.68 8.23
CA LEU A 325 -8.61 -6.59 9.17
C LEU A 325 -7.69 -7.72 9.64
N VAL A 326 -6.94 -8.35 8.74
CA VAL A 326 -5.99 -9.45 9.08
C VAL A 326 -4.76 -8.93 9.82
N ASP A 327 -4.21 -7.78 9.41
CA ASP A 327 -3.09 -7.12 10.09
C ASP A 327 -3.49 -6.69 11.51
N LEU A 328 -4.67 -6.10 11.68
CA LEU A 328 -5.21 -5.69 12.97
C LEU A 328 -5.46 -6.90 13.88
N GLU A 329 -6.12 -7.95 13.38
CA GLU A 329 -6.35 -9.18 14.15
C GLU A 329 -5.02 -9.82 14.60
N THR A 330 -4.02 -9.84 13.72
CA THR A 330 -2.68 -10.38 14.02
C THR A 330 -1.99 -9.58 15.14
N ARG A 331 -2.12 -8.25 15.15
CA ARG A 331 -1.60 -7.40 16.23
C ARG A 331 -2.34 -7.62 17.55
N LEU A 332 -3.67 -7.68 17.53
CA LEU A 332 -4.47 -7.90 18.73
C LEU A 332 -4.21 -9.30 19.34
N LYS A 333 -4.07 -10.34 18.50
CA LYS A 333 -3.66 -11.68 18.96
C LYS A 333 -2.31 -11.68 19.65
N ARG A 334 -1.32 -10.96 19.09
CA ARG A 334 0.02 -10.77 19.70
C ARG A 334 -0.07 -10.04 21.05
N MET A 335 -0.88 -8.98 21.13
CA MET A 335 -1.15 -8.29 22.40
C MET A 335 -1.76 -9.24 23.44
N ALA A 336 -2.75 -10.06 23.06
CA ALA A 336 -3.42 -10.99 23.97
C ALA A 336 -2.47 -12.11 24.46
N GLU A 337 -1.59 -12.62 23.59
CA GLU A 337 -0.58 -13.63 23.95
C GLU A 337 0.45 -13.08 24.97
N TRP A 338 0.93 -11.86 24.75
CA TRP A 338 1.81 -11.16 25.69
C TRP A 338 1.10 -10.87 27.01
N GLU A 339 -0.09 -10.26 26.96
CA GLU A 339 -0.88 -9.92 28.16
C GLU A 339 -1.15 -11.16 29.01
N LYS A 340 -1.53 -12.28 28.39
CA LYS A 340 -1.77 -13.55 29.09
C LYS A 340 -0.52 -14.05 29.80
N THR A 341 0.62 -13.98 29.12
CA THR A 341 1.92 -14.37 29.68
C THR A 341 2.27 -13.49 30.89
N ILE A 342 2.05 -12.17 30.79
CA ILE A 342 2.34 -11.21 31.85
C ILE A 342 1.38 -11.40 33.05
N ARG A 343 0.09 -11.59 32.80
CA ARG A 343 -0.93 -11.89 33.83
C ARG A 343 -0.61 -13.16 34.60
N ASP A 344 -0.31 -14.25 33.89
CA ASP A 344 0.06 -15.54 34.51
C ASP A 344 1.39 -15.47 35.28
N GLN A 345 2.31 -14.60 34.90
CA GLN A 345 3.54 -14.34 35.65
C GLN A 345 3.29 -13.41 36.86
N THR A 346 2.42 -12.42 36.74
CA THR A 346 2.01 -11.51 37.82
C THR A 346 1.31 -12.29 38.94
N GLU A 347 0.38 -13.19 38.60
CA GLU A 347 -0.29 -14.07 39.56
C GLU A 347 0.70 -14.99 40.29
N LYS A 348 1.63 -15.63 39.56
CA LYS A 348 2.69 -16.46 40.16
C LYS A 348 3.56 -15.65 41.11
N LEU A 349 3.89 -14.42 40.74
CA LEU A 349 4.76 -13.54 41.52
C LEU A 349 4.08 -13.12 42.84
N GLN A 350 2.81 -12.71 42.80
CA GLN A 350 2.01 -12.44 44.01
C GLN A 350 1.90 -13.66 44.93
N ARG A 351 1.68 -14.86 44.38
CA ARG A 351 1.61 -16.11 45.16
C ARG A 351 2.93 -16.49 45.83
N LEU A 352 4.08 -16.10 45.25
CA LEU A 352 5.41 -16.43 45.76
C LEU A 352 5.95 -15.42 46.78
N SER A 353 5.52 -14.15 46.70
CA SER A 353 6.02 -13.06 47.55
C SER A 353 5.07 -12.66 48.68
N GLY A 354 3.77 -12.98 48.59
CA GLY A 354 2.79 -12.53 49.57
C GLY A 354 2.72 -10.99 49.60
N ASP A 355 2.73 -10.41 50.80
CA ASP A 355 2.75 -8.95 50.98
C ASP A 355 4.18 -8.39 51.24
N GLU A 356 5.21 -9.24 51.32
CA GLU A 356 6.58 -8.79 51.57
C GLU A 356 7.25 -8.26 50.30
N LYS A 357 7.55 -6.95 50.29
CA LYS A 357 8.33 -6.29 49.24
C LYS A 357 9.83 -6.58 49.37
N ASP A 358 10.25 -7.80 49.05
CA ASP A 358 11.67 -8.12 48.86
C ASP A 358 12.20 -7.61 47.50
N ARG A 359 13.51 -7.36 47.44
CA ARG A 359 14.23 -6.90 46.24
C ARG A 359 14.07 -7.85 45.04
N GLN A 360 13.84 -9.15 45.27
CA GLN A 360 13.54 -10.08 44.18
C GLN A 360 12.18 -9.82 43.51
N LEU A 361 11.15 -9.46 44.30
CA LEU A 361 9.84 -9.07 43.78
C LEU A 361 9.97 -7.82 42.89
N GLU A 362 10.66 -6.80 43.38
CA GLU A 362 10.88 -5.54 42.65
C GLU A 362 11.59 -5.77 41.30
N ILE A 363 12.63 -6.61 41.25
CA ILE A 363 13.34 -6.94 40.00
C ILE A 363 12.43 -7.71 39.01
N GLN A 364 11.59 -8.62 39.50
CA GLN A 364 10.69 -9.39 38.61
C GLN A 364 9.53 -8.52 38.12
N ALA A 365 8.91 -7.73 38.98
CA ALA A 365 7.81 -6.83 38.62
C ALA A 365 8.26 -5.75 37.61
N ASN A 366 9.47 -5.20 37.74
CA ASN A 366 10.03 -4.28 36.74
C ASN A 366 10.27 -4.94 35.36
N LYS A 367 10.60 -6.23 35.32
CA LYS A 367 10.66 -6.97 34.04
C LYS A 367 9.27 -7.11 33.43
N LEU A 368 8.26 -7.48 34.23
CA LEU A 368 6.87 -7.56 33.77
C LEU A 368 6.34 -6.20 33.29
N SER A 369 6.69 -5.10 33.95
CA SER A 369 6.42 -3.73 33.50
C SER A 369 7.02 -3.45 32.10
N THR A 370 8.24 -3.91 31.85
CA THR A 370 8.91 -3.77 30.54
C THR A 370 8.23 -4.60 29.44
N GLU A 371 7.72 -5.80 29.77
CA GLU A 371 6.93 -6.62 28.85
C GLU A 371 5.53 -6.00 28.59
N GLN A 372 4.87 -5.47 29.63
CA GLN A 372 3.59 -4.77 29.53
C GLN A 372 3.67 -3.53 28.62
N LEU A 373 4.80 -2.83 28.63
CA LEU A 373 5.04 -1.70 27.72
C LEU A 373 4.98 -2.14 26.24
N LYS A 374 5.38 -3.37 25.90
CA LYS A 374 5.27 -3.90 24.52
C LYS A 374 3.81 -4.05 24.09
N VAL A 375 2.92 -4.46 25.01
CA VAL A 375 1.47 -4.53 24.76
C VAL A 375 0.93 -3.14 24.43
N ALA A 376 1.24 -2.13 25.27
CA ALA A 376 0.80 -0.76 25.03
C ALA A 376 1.33 -0.18 23.70
N MET A 377 2.61 -0.39 23.38
CA MET A 377 3.22 0.06 22.11
C MET A 377 2.64 -0.64 20.88
N GLU A 378 2.30 -1.92 20.98
CA GLU A 378 1.65 -2.64 19.87
C GLU A 378 0.19 -2.21 19.67
N GLY A 379 -0.51 -1.87 20.76
CA GLY A 379 -1.81 -1.21 20.70
C GLY A 379 -1.74 0.15 20.00
N GLN A 380 -0.73 0.98 20.30
CA GLN A 380 -0.51 2.24 19.60
C GLN A 380 -0.26 2.04 18.09
N ARG A 381 0.47 0.99 17.70
CA ARG A 381 0.67 0.63 16.28
C ARG A 381 -0.63 0.17 15.62
N ALA A 382 -1.46 -0.59 16.32
CA ALA A 382 -2.79 -1.00 15.84
C ALA A 382 -3.75 0.21 15.70
N MET A 383 -3.66 1.22 16.58
CA MET A 383 -4.41 2.48 16.45
C MET A 383 -4.06 3.29 15.20
N LEU A 384 -2.84 3.18 14.67
CA LEU A 384 -2.46 3.85 13.42
C LEU A 384 -3.24 3.28 12.22
N LEU A 385 -3.42 1.95 12.17
CA LEU A 385 -4.22 1.30 11.12
C LEU A 385 -5.68 1.77 11.18
N LEU A 386 -6.27 1.83 12.37
CA LEU A 386 -7.66 2.26 12.56
C LEU A 386 -7.91 3.74 12.18
N LYS A 387 -6.94 4.62 12.40
CA LYS A 387 -7.07 6.06 12.07
C LYS A 387 -7.06 6.33 10.57
N ASP A 388 -6.34 5.52 9.80
CA ASP A 388 -6.24 5.66 8.34
C ASP A 388 -7.54 5.31 7.59
N GLU A 389 -8.44 4.54 8.22
CA GLU A 389 -9.66 4.03 7.58
C GLU A 389 -10.94 4.80 7.96
N GLY A 390 -10.87 5.70 8.94
CA GLY A 390 -11.86 6.76 9.22
C GLY A 390 -13.31 6.36 9.52
N SER A 391 -13.63 5.06 9.59
CA SER A 391 -14.99 4.53 9.36
C SER A 391 -15.53 3.62 10.46
N SER A 392 -14.77 3.36 11.53
CA SER A 392 -15.32 2.76 12.76
C SER A 392 -15.03 3.66 13.94
N GLN A 393 -16.04 3.86 14.79
CA GLN A 393 -15.99 4.77 15.93
C GLN A 393 -15.81 4.02 17.26
N ALA A 394 -16.40 2.83 17.38
CA ALA A 394 -16.32 2.02 18.60
C ALA A 394 -14.98 1.27 18.75
N PHE A 395 -14.38 0.82 17.64
CA PHE A 395 -13.13 0.08 17.67
C PHE A 395 -11.92 0.91 18.15
N PRO A 396 -11.72 2.16 17.68
CA PRO A 396 -10.64 3.00 18.17
C PRO A 396 -10.76 3.35 19.65
N GLU A 397 -11.97 3.66 20.14
CA GLU A 397 -12.18 3.93 21.58
C GLU A 397 -11.88 2.68 22.44
N ALA A 398 -12.32 1.50 22.01
CA ALA A 398 -12.05 0.26 22.73
C ALA A 398 -10.55 -0.05 22.83
N LEU A 399 -9.81 0.13 21.73
CA LEU A 399 -8.37 -0.06 21.71
C LEU A 399 -7.63 1.05 22.49
N GLU A 400 -8.11 2.30 22.46
CA GLU A 400 -7.55 3.40 23.26
C GLU A 400 -7.69 3.14 24.77
N GLN A 401 -8.82 2.57 25.21
CA GLN A 401 -8.98 2.13 26.61
C GLN A 401 -8.03 0.99 26.98
N VAL A 402 -7.85 -0.01 26.10
CA VAL A 402 -6.87 -1.08 26.29
C VAL A 402 -5.44 -0.53 26.44
N ILE A 403 -5.06 0.47 25.63
CA ILE A 403 -3.73 1.10 25.73
C ILE A 403 -3.58 1.84 27.06
N ARG A 404 -4.59 2.62 27.49
CA ARG A 404 -4.58 3.32 28.79
C ARG A 404 -4.46 2.34 29.96
N ASP A 405 -5.25 1.27 29.95
CA ASP A 405 -5.22 0.26 31.02
C ASP A 405 -3.87 -0.48 31.04
N ALA A 406 -3.28 -0.80 29.87
CA ALA A 406 -1.94 -1.37 29.80
C ALA A 406 -0.85 -0.42 30.33
N GLN A 407 -0.95 0.88 30.06
CA GLN A 407 -0.04 1.89 30.63
C GLN A 407 -0.18 2.01 32.15
N LEU A 408 -1.40 1.90 32.69
CA LEU A 408 -1.62 1.84 34.14
C LEU A 408 -0.95 0.59 34.75
N VAL A 409 -1.06 -0.57 34.10
CA VAL A 409 -0.38 -1.80 34.55
C VAL A 409 1.15 -1.65 34.48
N VAL A 410 1.73 -1.00 33.45
CA VAL A 410 3.17 -0.65 33.40
C VAL A 410 3.58 0.12 34.66
N THR A 411 2.82 1.16 35.04
CA THR A 411 3.11 1.99 36.22
C THR A 411 3.00 1.19 37.52
N ARG A 412 1.96 0.35 37.66
CA ARG A 412 1.73 -0.48 38.86
C ARG A 412 2.83 -1.53 39.04
N LEU A 413 3.17 -2.27 37.98
CA LEU A 413 4.24 -3.26 38.01
C LEU A 413 5.62 -2.62 38.27
N GLY A 414 5.86 -1.40 37.75
CA GLY A 414 7.08 -0.64 38.06
C GLY A 414 7.20 -0.25 39.55
N ALA A 415 6.08 -0.02 40.23
CA ALA A 415 6.00 0.19 41.68
C ALA A 415 5.99 -1.11 42.52
N ALA A 416 6.29 -2.25 41.89
CA ALA A 416 6.18 -3.60 42.44
C ALA A 416 4.78 -3.93 43.00
N ASP A 417 3.72 -3.36 42.43
CA ASP A 417 2.33 -3.65 42.77
C ASP A 417 1.78 -4.78 41.88
N VAL A 418 1.92 -6.01 42.37
CA VAL A 418 1.43 -7.25 41.72
C VAL A 418 0.07 -7.70 42.27
N SER A 419 -0.64 -6.81 42.97
CA SER A 419 -1.89 -7.10 43.69
C SER A 419 -3.02 -7.65 42.80
N THR A 420 -4.06 -8.18 43.45
CA THR A 420 -5.32 -8.57 42.81
C THR A 420 -5.92 -7.46 41.94
N ASN A 421 -5.75 -6.18 42.31
CA ASN A 421 -6.20 -5.06 41.49
C ASN A 421 -5.40 -4.96 40.18
N THR A 422 -4.07 -5.09 40.22
CA THR A 422 -3.23 -5.14 39.01
C THR A 422 -3.61 -6.31 38.10
N GLN A 423 -3.80 -7.50 38.68
CA GLN A 423 -4.21 -8.70 37.94
C GLN A 423 -5.61 -8.55 37.33
N SER A 424 -6.54 -7.90 38.01
CA SER A 424 -7.90 -7.68 37.53
C SER A 424 -7.98 -6.63 36.41
N ILE A 425 -7.02 -5.69 36.33
CA ILE A 425 -6.87 -4.80 35.15
C ILE A 425 -6.32 -5.60 33.96
N GLN A 426 -5.33 -6.49 34.18
CA GLN A 426 -4.80 -7.37 33.12
C GLN A 426 -5.88 -8.31 32.55
N GLU A 427 -6.75 -8.84 33.39
CA GLU A 427 -7.91 -9.66 32.95
C GLU A 427 -8.93 -8.86 32.15
N GLU A 428 -9.12 -7.57 32.45
CA GLU A 428 -9.98 -6.68 31.64
C GLU A 428 -9.34 -6.31 30.30
N ILE A 429 -8.02 -6.19 30.22
CA ILE A 429 -7.27 -6.01 28.96
C ILE A 429 -7.44 -7.26 28.09
N LEU A 430 -7.25 -8.47 28.67
CA LEU A 430 -7.45 -9.74 27.97
C LEU A 430 -8.87 -9.87 27.42
N GLY A 431 -9.90 -9.65 28.25
CA GLY A 431 -11.29 -9.73 27.82
C GLY A 431 -11.61 -8.75 26.68
N ALA A 432 -11.11 -7.51 26.77
CA ALA A 432 -11.30 -6.53 25.70
C ALA A 432 -10.59 -6.94 24.39
N LEU A 433 -9.38 -7.47 24.47
CA LEU A 433 -8.64 -7.98 23.31
C LEU A 433 -9.36 -9.16 22.65
N ASP A 434 -9.82 -10.14 23.43
CA ASP A 434 -10.58 -11.30 22.93
C ASP A 434 -11.91 -10.88 22.28
N GLU A 435 -12.65 -9.94 22.86
CA GLU A 435 -13.91 -9.43 22.29
C GLU A 435 -13.68 -8.62 21.00
N MET A 436 -12.58 -7.86 20.91
CA MET A 436 -12.15 -7.20 19.67
C MET A 436 -11.75 -8.22 18.59
N ILE A 437 -10.95 -9.24 18.91
CA ILE A 437 -10.55 -10.30 17.98
C ILE A 437 -11.78 -11.04 17.44
N GLN A 438 -12.72 -11.43 18.30
CA GLN A 438 -13.97 -12.08 17.90
C GLN A 438 -14.83 -11.19 16.99
N SER A 439 -14.81 -9.87 17.23
CA SER A 439 -15.53 -8.90 16.40
C SER A 439 -14.93 -8.82 14.99
N LEU A 440 -13.61 -8.79 14.84
CA LEU A 440 -12.94 -8.81 13.52
C LEU A 440 -13.18 -10.13 12.79
N GLN A 441 -13.06 -11.27 13.47
CA GLN A 441 -13.32 -12.58 12.89
C GLN A 441 -14.77 -12.73 12.38
N ALA A 442 -15.74 -12.14 13.10
CA ALA A 442 -17.12 -12.10 12.66
C ALA A 442 -17.31 -11.26 11.37
N VAL A 443 -16.61 -10.13 11.25
CA VAL A 443 -16.63 -9.28 10.04
C VAL A 443 -15.96 -9.98 8.85
N GLN A 444 -14.77 -10.55 9.04
CA GLN A 444 -14.07 -11.31 7.99
C GLN A 444 -14.96 -12.46 7.47
N LYS A 445 -15.53 -13.27 8.37
CA LYS A 445 -16.41 -14.38 7.99
C LYS A 445 -17.65 -13.92 7.23
N LYS A 446 -18.27 -12.80 7.64
CA LYS A 446 -19.43 -12.23 6.93
C LYS A 446 -19.07 -11.89 5.48
N ARG A 447 -17.92 -11.24 5.26
CA ARG A 447 -17.42 -10.89 3.92
C ARG A 447 -17.06 -12.11 3.07
N ASP A 448 -16.43 -13.13 3.67
CA ASP A 448 -16.18 -14.41 3.01
C ASP A 448 -17.47 -15.09 2.51
N ASP A 449 -18.53 -15.06 3.34
CA ASP A 449 -19.81 -15.67 3.00
C ASP A 449 -20.57 -14.83 1.95
N GLU A 450 -20.50 -13.50 2.00
CA GLU A 450 -21.00 -12.61 0.93
C GLU A 450 -20.27 -12.84 -0.40
N LYS A 451 -18.94 -13.00 -0.39
CA LYS A 451 -18.14 -13.33 -1.57
C LYS A 451 -18.57 -14.66 -2.20
N LYS A 452 -18.77 -15.71 -1.40
CA LYS A 452 -19.28 -17.01 -1.86
C LYS A 452 -20.67 -16.89 -2.48
N GLN A 453 -21.56 -16.08 -1.89
CA GLN A 453 -22.91 -15.85 -2.44
C GLN A 453 -22.85 -15.12 -3.79
N ARG A 454 -22.02 -14.06 -3.91
CA ARG A 454 -21.77 -13.33 -5.17
C ARG A 454 -21.15 -14.21 -6.27
N GLN A 455 -20.46 -15.29 -5.88
CA GLN A 455 -19.84 -16.24 -6.82
C GLN A 455 -20.79 -17.36 -7.27
N ASN A 456 -21.88 -17.62 -6.52
CA ASN A 456 -22.81 -18.72 -6.76
C ASN A 456 -24.14 -18.25 -7.41
N ASN A 457 -24.55 -17.00 -7.19
CA ASN A 457 -25.64 -16.36 -7.94
C ASN A 457 -25.07 -15.48 -9.07
N GLY A 458 -25.59 -15.66 -10.29
CA GLY A 458 -25.15 -14.88 -11.45
C GLY A 458 -25.44 -13.37 -11.34
N PRO A 459 -24.86 -12.52 -12.22
CA PRO A 459 -24.65 -11.09 -11.97
C PRO A 459 -25.88 -10.16 -11.84
N ASN A 460 -27.10 -10.69 -11.76
CA ASN A 460 -28.34 -9.93 -11.96
C ASN A 460 -29.34 -9.98 -10.78
N GLN A 461 -28.91 -10.37 -9.57
CA GLN A 461 -29.70 -10.20 -8.35
C GLN A 461 -28.80 -9.88 -7.15
N GLY A 462 -28.66 -8.58 -6.88
CA GLY A 462 -27.82 -8.03 -5.80
C GLY A 462 -28.06 -6.54 -5.55
N GLY A 463 -29.29 -6.06 -5.79
CA GLY A 463 -29.68 -4.70 -5.41
C GLY A 463 -29.91 -4.64 -3.90
N GLY A 464 -29.04 -3.94 -3.17
CA GLY A 464 -29.06 -3.86 -1.70
C GLY A 464 -27.77 -4.37 -1.07
N GLY A 465 -26.66 -3.66 -1.29
CA GLY A 465 -25.34 -3.99 -0.73
C GLY A 465 -24.36 -2.82 -0.62
N GLN A 466 -24.78 -1.59 -0.94
CA GLN A 466 -24.03 -0.37 -0.65
C GLN A 466 -24.39 0.13 0.76
N GLN A 467 -24.00 -0.62 1.80
CA GLN A 467 -24.18 -0.19 3.20
C GLN A 467 -23.35 -1.04 4.19
N GLU A 468 -22.04 -1.16 3.93
CA GLU A 468 -21.06 -1.46 4.99
C GLU A 468 -19.66 -0.99 4.54
N ASP A 469 -19.57 0.31 4.24
CA ASP A 469 -18.34 1.03 3.87
C ASP A 469 -17.32 1.13 5.02
N SER A 470 -17.69 0.68 6.21
CA SER A 470 -16.87 0.60 7.42
C SER A 470 -15.96 -0.62 7.43
N LEU A 471 -14.77 -0.44 8.02
CA LEU A 471 -13.92 -1.53 8.49
C LEU A 471 -14.70 -2.55 9.33
N VAL A 472 -15.63 -2.08 10.16
CA VAL A 472 -16.34 -2.87 11.18
C VAL A 472 -17.83 -2.70 10.99
N GLY A 473 -18.53 -3.76 10.58
CA GLY A 473 -19.98 -3.68 10.35
C GLY A 473 -20.76 -3.24 11.60
N LYS A 474 -21.86 -2.51 11.41
CA LYS A 474 -22.63 -1.83 12.49
C LYS A 474 -23.00 -2.74 13.67
N ILE A 475 -23.21 -4.03 13.42
CA ILE A 475 -23.48 -5.05 14.45
C ILE A 475 -22.26 -5.29 15.38
N ALA A 476 -21.05 -5.27 14.83
CA ALA A 476 -19.81 -5.43 15.60
C ALA A 476 -19.51 -4.17 16.43
N GLU A 477 -19.82 -2.97 15.92
CA GLU A 477 -19.72 -1.73 16.73
C GLU A 477 -20.69 -1.74 17.93
N LEU A 478 -21.94 -2.16 17.74
CA LEU A 478 -22.90 -2.32 18.84
C LEU A 478 -22.46 -3.37 19.87
N ARG A 479 -21.78 -4.44 19.44
CA ARG A 479 -21.16 -5.40 20.37
C ARG A 479 -20.05 -4.74 21.18
N LEU A 480 -19.17 -3.96 20.54
CA LEU A 480 -18.08 -3.26 21.21
C LEU A 480 -18.58 -2.18 22.18
N ILE A 481 -19.63 -1.42 21.83
CA ILE A 481 -20.30 -0.51 22.78
C ILE A 481 -20.79 -1.27 24.01
N LYS A 482 -21.42 -2.44 23.82
CA LYS A 482 -21.85 -3.31 24.93
C LYS A 482 -20.65 -3.80 25.75
N THR A 483 -19.55 -4.20 25.12
CA THR A 483 -18.29 -4.57 25.79
C THR A 483 -17.78 -3.44 26.67
N LEU A 484 -17.69 -2.22 26.12
CA LEU A 484 -17.20 -1.04 26.84
C LEU A 484 -18.09 -0.71 28.04
N GLN A 485 -19.42 -0.74 27.87
CA GLN A 485 -20.36 -0.55 28.97
C GLN A 485 -20.21 -1.62 30.06
N MET A 486 -20.07 -2.90 29.68
CA MET A 486 -19.85 -3.99 30.65
C MET A 486 -18.53 -3.84 31.41
N ARG A 487 -17.46 -3.30 30.79
CA ARG A 487 -16.19 -2.98 31.47
C ARG A 487 -16.35 -1.82 32.44
N VAL A 488 -17.03 -0.74 32.06
CA VAL A 488 -17.33 0.38 32.97
C VAL A 488 -18.15 -0.11 34.18
N ASN A 489 -19.17 -0.95 33.96
CA ASN A 489 -19.97 -1.52 35.04
C ASN A 489 -19.10 -2.33 36.02
N ARG A 490 -18.33 -3.33 35.52
CA ARG A 490 -17.44 -4.16 36.36
C ARG A 490 -16.44 -3.33 37.18
N ARG A 491 -15.85 -2.28 36.59
CA ARG A 491 -14.91 -1.42 37.29
C ARG A 491 -15.60 -0.48 38.29
N THR A 492 -16.84 -0.08 38.02
CA THR A 492 -17.70 0.64 39.00
C THR A 492 -18.01 -0.26 40.19
N ASP A 493 -18.41 -1.51 39.96
CA ASP A 493 -18.70 -2.50 41.02
C ASP A 493 -17.47 -2.72 41.92
N ARG A 494 -16.28 -2.91 41.34
CA ARG A 494 -15.02 -3.05 42.11
C ARG A 494 -14.68 -1.81 42.95
N LEU A 495 -14.91 -0.60 42.44
CA LEU A 495 -14.68 0.63 43.21
C LEU A 495 -15.69 0.76 44.36
N ALA A 496 -16.95 0.33 44.16
CA ALA A 496 -17.94 0.27 45.23
C ALA A 496 -17.51 -0.71 46.34
N ASP A 497 -17.07 -1.92 45.97
CA ASP A 497 -16.55 -2.93 46.91
C ASP A 497 -15.31 -2.43 47.69
N GLN A 498 -14.45 -1.62 47.06
CA GLN A 498 -13.27 -1.01 47.71
C GLN A 498 -13.63 0.20 48.59
N SER A 499 -14.75 0.88 48.33
CA SER A 499 -15.16 2.10 49.04
C SER A 499 -15.92 1.84 50.36
N ASN A 500 -15.91 0.61 50.87
CA ASN A 500 -16.80 0.07 51.92
C ASN A 500 -16.80 0.83 53.28
N ASN A 501 -17.45 2.00 53.31
CA ASN A 501 -18.18 2.52 54.46
C ASN A 501 -19.61 1.95 54.40
N ASN A 502 -19.86 0.84 55.11
CA ASN A 502 -21.14 0.11 55.12
C ASN A 502 -22.37 0.91 55.63
N GLU A 503 -22.21 2.19 55.99
CA GLU A 503 -23.29 3.08 56.46
C GLU A 503 -23.63 4.23 55.48
N ASP A 504 -22.86 4.43 54.41
CA ASP A 504 -23.14 5.51 53.46
C ASP A 504 -24.15 5.09 52.37
N LEU A 505 -25.43 5.42 52.62
CA LEU A 505 -26.54 5.24 51.69
C LEU A 505 -26.39 6.00 50.35
N VAL A 506 -25.40 6.88 50.21
CA VAL A 506 -25.12 7.66 48.99
C VAL A 506 -23.89 7.13 48.23
N GLY A 507 -23.04 6.32 48.87
CA GLY A 507 -21.85 5.71 48.26
C GLY A 507 -20.74 6.71 47.87
N GLN A 508 -20.48 7.72 48.70
CA GLN A 508 -19.48 8.75 48.40
C GLN A 508 -18.04 8.27 48.66
N VAL A 509 -17.35 7.97 47.57
CA VAL A 509 -15.91 7.68 47.56
C VAL A 509 -15.12 8.86 48.12
N SER A 510 -14.56 8.68 49.32
CA SER A 510 -13.81 9.71 50.04
C SER A 510 -12.28 9.60 49.89
N ASP A 511 -11.74 8.48 49.39
CA ASP A 511 -10.31 8.33 49.10
C ASP A 511 -9.95 9.10 47.80
N PRO A 512 -9.02 10.07 47.83
CA PRO A 512 -8.58 10.80 46.65
C PRO A 512 -8.09 9.92 45.48
N ARG A 513 -7.60 8.70 45.75
CA ARG A 513 -7.15 7.77 44.69
C ARG A 513 -8.35 7.18 43.94
N LEU A 514 -9.34 6.70 44.69
CA LEU A 514 -10.57 6.14 44.14
C LEU A 514 -11.42 7.23 43.47
N GLN A 515 -11.35 8.50 43.93
CA GLN A 515 -11.96 9.64 43.25
C GLN A 515 -11.40 9.89 41.84
N GLU A 516 -10.09 9.70 41.64
CA GLU A 516 -9.49 9.85 40.32
C GLU A 516 -9.89 8.68 39.38
N GLU A 517 -9.93 7.45 39.89
CA GLU A 517 -10.46 6.31 39.12
C GLU A 517 -11.95 6.50 38.74
N LEU A 518 -12.77 7.10 39.62
CA LEU A 518 -14.15 7.48 39.29
C LEU A 518 -14.23 8.56 38.19
N ARG A 519 -13.33 9.55 38.19
CA ARG A 519 -13.27 10.56 37.11
C ARG A 519 -12.89 9.93 35.77
N GLU A 520 -11.95 8.98 35.76
CA GLU A 520 -11.66 8.19 34.57
C GLU A 520 -12.89 7.42 34.09
N LEU A 521 -13.64 6.75 34.97
CA LEU A 521 -14.86 6.02 34.61
C LEU A 521 -15.94 6.95 34.05
N ALA A 522 -16.16 8.12 34.65
CA ALA A 522 -17.10 9.12 34.14
C ALA A 522 -16.70 9.57 32.72
N THR A 523 -15.40 9.83 32.50
CA THR A 523 -14.86 10.19 31.17
C THR A 523 -15.04 9.06 30.15
N ARG A 524 -14.83 7.79 30.55
CA ARG A 524 -15.09 6.62 29.70
C ARG A 524 -16.58 6.48 29.38
N GLN A 525 -17.48 6.73 30.33
CA GLN A 525 -18.92 6.68 30.14
C GLN A 525 -19.42 7.77 29.17
N GLU A 526 -18.90 9.00 29.28
CA GLU A 526 -19.17 10.11 28.36
C GLU A 526 -18.67 9.81 26.94
N LYS A 527 -17.48 9.21 26.81
CA LYS A 527 -16.96 8.72 25.52
C LYS A 527 -17.84 7.64 24.90
N ILE A 528 -18.28 6.64 25.68
CA ILE A 528 -19.23 5.60 25.21
C ILE A 528 -20.54 6.23 24.73
N GLN A 529 -21.08 7.20 25.47
CA GLN A 529 -22.28 7.94 25.06
C GLN A 529 -22.07 8.71 23.75
N THR A 530 -20.92 9.36 23.60
CA THR A 530 -20.56 10.13 22.39
C THR A 530 -20.44 9.22 21.17
N VAL A 531 -19.64 8.15 21.26
CA VAL A 531 -19.51 7.12 20.21
C VAL A 531 -20.87 6.50 19.85
N THR A 532 -21.70 6.18 20.84
CA THR A 532 -23.05 5.63 20.59
C THR A 532 -23.93 6.63 19.85
N ARG A 533 -23.87 7.92 20.21
CA ARG A 533 -24.61 8.99 19.53
C ARG A 533 -24.13 9.19 18.10
N ASP A 534 -22.82 9.18 17.88
CA ASP A 534 -22.24 9.50 16.58
C ASP A 534 -22.47 8.35 15.58
N ILE A 535 -22.44 7.09 16.03
CA ILE A 535 -22.90 5.91 15.24
C ILE A 535 -24.39 6.03 14.89
N LEU A 536 -25.24 6.48 15.82
CA LEU A 536 -26.68 6.70 15.54
C LEU A 536 -26.92 7.85 14.56
N LEU A 537 -26.11 8.93 14.62
CA LEU A 537 -26.19 10.06 13.70
C LEU A 537 -25.66 9.72 12.30
N GLU A 538 -24.68 8.83 12.19
CA GLU A 538 -24.21 8.28 10.93
C GLU A 538 -25.28 7.37 10.31
N ALA A 539 -25.83 6.44 11.09
CA ALA A 539 -26.92 5.56 10.66
C ALA A 539 -28.27 6.25 10.37
N ALA A 540 -28.40 7.56 10.66
CA ALA A 540 -29.56 8.38 10.32
C ALA A 540 -29.35 9.32 9.11
N LYS A 541 -28.14 9.31 8.51
CA LYS A 541 -27.85 9.96 7.22
C LYS A 541 -27.96 9.00 6.03
N ASP A 542 -27.82 7.70 6.32
CA ASP A 542 -28.12 6.54 5.46
C ASP A 542 -29.63 6.32 5.26
#